data_AF-A0A7X8CXY3-F1
#
_entry.id   AF-A0A7X8CXY3-F1
#
_cell.length_a   1.000
_cell.length_b   1.000
_cell.length_c   1.000
_cell.angle_alpha   90.00
_cell.angle_beta   90.00
_cell.angle_gamma   90.00
#
_symmetry.space_group_name_H-M   'P 1'
#
loop_
_entity.id
_entity.type
_entity.pdbx_description
1 polymer ?
#
loop_
_entity_poly.entity_id
_entity_poly.type
_entity_poly.pdbx_seq_one_letter_code
_entity_poly.pdbx_strand_id
1 'polypeptide(L)'
;MWSGMLGRRPLAAAGRAKRRRTSRLVAAALGFTVCLLASQAAASQTTSARAVLVRGTLPVRGIPYLPANSLPALYGEYRPSAGLIRVWVIREELYLPPEWAELPFRSPAGTRTRAYSRPVETGEGPGTAYALRDSSYWILAEVPPPAGDSMPFLEALVGRLAYFAAQAKSPSDLSLPAVLEYRSR
;
A
#
# COMPACT_ATOMS: atom_id res chain seq x y z
N MET A 1 51.82 40.97 -62.64
CA MET A 1 52.58 41.06 -61.38
C MET A 1 52.10 42.29 -60.62
N TRP A 2 51.99 42.18 -59.29
CA TRP A 2 51.56 43.19 -58.28
C TRP A 2 50.03 43.32 -58.14
N SER A 3 49.33 42.75 -57.14
CA SER A 3 49.56 42.51 -55.70
C SER A 3 49.58 43.78 -54.85
N GLY A 4 48.61 43.88 -53.92
CA GLY A 4 48.49 45.00 -52.98
C GLY A 4 47.19 44.95 -52.19
N MET A 5 47.13 44.04 -51.21
CA MET A 5 45.98 43.70 -50.38
C MET A 5 45.90 44.60 -49.12
N LEU A 6 44.66 44.80 -48.64
CA LEU A 6 44.21 45.10 -47.26
C LEU A 6 44.31 46.53 -46.71
N GLY A 7 43.12 47.11 -46.45
CA GLY A 7 42.94 48.30 -45.62
C GLY A 7 41.53 48.49 -45.06
N ARG A 8 41.38 48.13 -43.78
CA ARG A 8 40.51 48.73 -42.73
C ARG A 8 39.00 48.45 -42.69
N ARG A 9 38.60 47.88 -41.55
CA ARG A 9 37.24 47.72 -41.02
C ARG A 9 36.70 49.04 -40.41
N PRO A 10 35.37 49.23 -40.33
CA PRO A 10 34.74 50.53 -40.07
C PRO A 10 34.39 50.82 -38.60
N LEU A 11 34.05 52.10 -38.40
CA LEU A 11 33.54 52.81 -37.24
C LEU A 11 32.24 52.26 -36.62
N ALA A 12 32.09 52.44 -35.30
CA ALA A 12 30.85 52.86 -34.61
C ALA A 12 31.23 53.30 -33.18
N ALA A 13 31.15 54.58 -32.78
CA ALA A 13 29.94 55.34 -32.39
C ALA A 13 29.11 54.56 -31.33
N ALA A 14 29.14 54.91 -30.05
CA ALA A 14 28.53 56.09 -29.39
C ALA A 14 27.35 55.61 -28.51
N GLY A 15 27.16 56.28 -27.37
CA GLY A 15 25.87 56.27 -26.67
C GLY A 15 25.87 55.64 -25.29
N ARG A 16 26.28 56.44 -24.29
CA ARG A 16 26.03 56.15 -22.87
C ARG A 16 24.65 56.69 -22.47
N ALA A 17 23.94 55.86 -21.73
CA ALA A 17 23.04 56.18 -20.61
C ALA A 17 21.64 56.79 -20.87
N LYS A 18 20.61 56.07 -20.41
CA LYS A 18 19.55 56.68 -19.60
C LYS A 18 18.93 55.67 -18.62
N ARG A 19 19.06 55.98 -17.32
CA ARG A 19 18.36 55.38 -16.17
C ARG A 19 16.83 55.41 -16.36
N ARG A 20 16.14 54.41 -15.80
CA ARG A 20 15.07 54.52 -14.76
C ARG A 20 14.47 53.12 -14.51
N ARG A 21 14.67 52.55 -13.32
CA ARG A 21 13.68 52.50 -12.21
C ARG A 21 12.27 52.05 -12.67
N THR A 22 12.09 50.78 -13.01
CA THR A 22 10.78 50.12 -13.05
C THR A 22 10.97 48.61 -13.18
N SER A 23 10.98 47.88 -12.06
CA SER A 23 10.75 46.42 -12.07
C SER A 23 10.80 45.73 -10.69
N ARG A 24 10.75 46.45 -9.56
CA ARG A 24 10.58 45.78 -8.24
C ARG A 24 9.16 45.30 -7.95
N LEU A 25 8.16 45.71 -8.74
CA LEU A 25 6.75 45.33 -8.55
C LEU A 25 6.34 44.04 -9.28
N VAL A 26 7.09 43.58 -10.28
CA VAL A 26 6.76 42.34 -11.02
C VAL A 26 7.23 41.09 -10.25
N ALA A 27 8.30 41.20 -9.47
CA ALA A 27 8.83 40.08 -8.69
C ALA A 27 7.94 39.69 -7.49
N ALA A 28 7.18 40.65 -6.92
CA ALA A 28 6.31 40.38 -5.78
C ALA A 28 5.00 39.68 -6.18
N ALA A 29 4.48 39.97 -7.38
CA ALA A 29 3.25 39.34 -7.89
C ALA A 29 3.47 37.87 -8.28
N LEU A 30 4.65 37.49 -8.78
CA LEU A 30 5.00 36.10 -9.11
C LEU A 30 5.32 35.24 -7.88
N GLY A 31 5.86 35.82 -6.81
CA GLY A 31 6.13 35.10 -5.56
C GLY A 31 4.86 34.70 -4.81
N PHE A 32 3.82 35.55 -4.85
CA PHE A 32 2.57 35.28 -4.15
C PHE A 32 1.76 34.15 -4.81
N THR A 33 1.78 34.05 -6.14
CA THR A 33 1.08 32.98 -6.89
C THR A 33 1.76 31.61 -6.73
N VAL A 34 3.08 31.56 -6.53
CA VAL A 34 3.79 30.31 -6.26
C VAL A 34 3.51 29.78 -4.84
N CYS A 35 3.37 30.66 -3.84
CA CYS A 35 3.00 30.22 -2.50
C CYS A 35 1.55 29.72 -2.39
N LEU A 36 0.61 30.25 -3.19
CA LEU A 36 -0.78 29.78 -3.22
C LEU A 36 -0.99 28.46 -3.97
N LEU A 37 -0.09 28.09 -4.89
CA LEU A 37 -0.11 26.79 -5.56
C LEU A 37 0.59 25.68 -4.76
N ALA A 38 1.47 26.02 -3.81
CA ALA A 38 2.16 25.06 -2.95
C ALA A 38 1.32 24.62 -1.73
N SER A 39 0.35 25.41 -1.29
CA SER A 39 -0.54 25.06 -0.16
C SER A 39 -1.65 24.07 -0.50
N GLN A 40 -1.79 23.69 -1.78
CA GLN A 40 -2.71 22.62 -2.22
C GLN A 40 -2.02 21.26 -2.35
N ALA A 41 -0.82 21.09 -1.78
CA ALA A 41 -0.38 19.78 -1.29
C ALA A 41 -1.30 19.42 -0.12
N ALA A 42 -2.52 19.02 -0.47
CA ALA A 42 -3.58 18.62 0.41
C ALA A 42 -2.99 17.70 1.47
N ALA A 43 -3.15 18.08 2.72
CA ALA A 43 -3.08 17.15 3.81
C ALA A 43 -4.11 16.06 3.51
N SER A 44 -3.68 14.96 2.88
CA SER A 44 -4.41 13.71 2.92
C SER A 44 -4.47 13.34 4.40
N GLN A 45 -5.52 13.81 5.08
CA GLN A 45 -5.92 13.29 6.38
C GLN A 45 -6.14 11.81 6.16
N THR A 46 -5.10 11.05 6.46
CA THR A 46 -5.14 9.61 6.35
C THR A 46 -6.03 9.16 7.48
N THR A 47 -7.29 8.90 7.17
CA THR A 47 -8.23 8.38 8.16
C THR A 47 -7.71 7.01 8.61
N SER A 48 -7.42 6.89 9.90
CA SER A 48 -7.06 5.60 10.49
C SER A 48 -8.32 4.77 10.63
N ALA A 49 -8.38 3.63 9.95
CA ALA A 49 -9.40 2.62 10.14
C ALA A 49 -8.92 1.57 11.15
N ARG A 50 -9.89 0.91 11.79
CA ARG A 50 -9.66 -0.09 12.82
C ARG A 50 -10.49 -1.33 12.55
N ALA A 51 -9.88 -2.51 12.69
CA ALA A 51 -10.57 -3.79 12.76
C ALA A 51 -10.30 -4.45 14.11
N VAL A 52 -11.35 -5.03 14.69
CA VAL A 52 -11.27 -5.73 15.99
C VAL A 52 -11.51 -7.22 15.77
N LEU A 53 -10.65 -8.05 16.37
CA LEU A 53 -10.84 -9.50 16.42
C LEU A 53 -12.04 -9.80 17.33
N VAL A 54 -13.19 -10.11 16.74
CA VAL A 54 -14.42 -10.41 17.49
C VAL A 54 -14.52 -11.88 17.89
N ARG A 55 -13.80 -12.76 17.19
CA ARG A 55 -13.67 -14.18 17.49
C ARG A 55 -12.29 -14.67 17.07
N GLY A 56 -11.63 -15.46 17.91
CA GLY A 56 -10.24 -15.86 17.71
C GLY A 56 -9.44 -15.71 19.01
N THR A 57 -8.24 -16.24 19.13
CA THR A 57 -7.50 -17.10 18.18
C THR A 57 -7.93 -18.54 18.39
N LEU A 58 -8.51 -19.20 17.37
CA LEU A 58 -9.07 -20.54 17.52
C LEU A 58 -8.29 -21.56 16.68
N PRO A 59 -7.80 -22.67 17.24
CA PRO A 59 -7.24 -23.74 16.43
C PRO A 59 -8.36 -24.45 15.66
N VAL A 60 -8.17 -24.61 14.35
CA VAL A 60 -9.11 -25.30 13.46
C VAL A 60 -8.36 -26.27 12.54
N ARG A 61 -9.10 -27.18 11.89
CA ARG A 61 -8.60 -28.05 10.83
C ARG A 61 -9.47 -27.89 9.59
N GLY A 62 -8.83 -27.90 8.44
CA GLY A 62 -9.48 -27.68 7.17
C GLY A 62 -9.58 -26.19 6.84
N ILE A 63 -9.06 -25.83 5.68
CA ILE A 63 -9.07 -24.45 5.19
C ILE A 63 -10.06 -24.36 4.01
N PRO A 64 -10.97 -23.38 3.99
CA PRO A 64 -11.85 -23.15 2.85
C PRO A 64 -11.09 -22.86 1.56
N TYR A 65 -11.74 -23.08 0.42
CA TYR A 65 -11.25 -22.75 -0.93
C TYR A 65 -10.00 -23.52 -1.39
N LEU A 66 -9.56 -24.49 -0.60
CA LEU A 66 -8.61 -25.52 -0.99
C LEU A 66 -9.37 -26.85 -1.17
N PRO A 67 -8.80 -27.81 -1.92
CA PRO A 67 -9.32 -29.18 -1.97
C PRO A 67 -9.50 -29.76 -0.55
N ALA A 68 -10.31 -30.82 -0.43
CA ALA A 68 -10.56 -31.46 0.87
C ALA A 68 -9.24 -31.72 1.62
N ASN A 69 -9.09 -31.09 2.78
CA ASN A 69 -7.84 -31.04 3.54
C ASN A 69 -8.10 -31.08 5.05
N SER A 70 -7.10 -31.47 5.81
CA SER A 70 -7.10 -31.51 7.28
C SER A 70 -5.99 -30.63 7.89
N LEU A 71 -5.53 -29.65 7.10
CA LEU A 71 -4.43 -28.75 7.44
C LEU A 71 -4.77 -27.98 8.73
N PRO A 72 -3.86 -27.94 9.71
CA PRO A 72 -4.03 -27.15 10.91
C PRO A 72 -3.89 -25.66 10.60
N ALA A 73 -4.78 -24.86 11.17
CA ALA A 73 -4.75 -23.40 11.04
C ALA A 73 -5.19 -22.72 12.33
N LEU A 74 -4.82 -21.44 12.48
CA LEU A 74 -5.43 -20.53 13.44
C LEU A 74 -6.50 -19.71 12.75
N TYR A 75 -7.70 -19.70 13.29
CA TYR A 75 -8.85 -18.98 12.78
C TYR A 75 -9.16 -17.72 13.60
N GLY A 76 -9.56 -16.67 12.90
CA GLY A 76 -10.11 -15.47 13.50
C GLY A 76 -11.11 -14.75 12.60
N GLU A 77 -11.97 -13.96 13.23
CA GLU A 77 -12.97 -13.11 12.59
C GLU A 77 -12.72 -11.67 13.01
N TYR A 78 -12.47 -10.81 12.03
CA TYR A 78 -12.24 -9.38 12.23
C TYR A 78 -13.45 -8.58 11.78
N ARG A 79 -13.86 -7.63 12.62
CA ARG A 79 -14.89 -6.65 12.33
C ARG A 79 -14.24 -5.30 12.04
N PRO A 80 -14.05 -4.91 10.76
CA PRO A 80 -13.82 -3.53 10.39
C PRO A 80 -15.14 -2.72 10.46
N SER A 81 -15.19 -1.54 9.85
CA SER A 81 -16.40 -0.68 9.86
C SER A 81 -17.64 -1.34 9.23
N ALA A 82 -17.47 -2.28 8.31
CA ALA A 82 -18.55 -3.03 7.66
C ALA A 82 -18.07 -4.41 7.20
N GLY A 83 -18.97 -5.40 7.18
CA GLY A 83 -18.63 -6.80 6.84
C GLY A 83 -17.81 -7.51 7.92
N LEU A 84 -17.66 -8.83 7.79
CA LEU A 84 -16.82 -9.66 8.65
C LEU A 84 -15.72 -10.32 7.82
N ILE A 85 -14.46 -10.00 8.12
CA ILE A 85 -13.31 -10.62 7.45
C ILE A 85 -12.90 -11.86 8.23
N ARG A 86 -12.92 -13.03 7.59
CA ARG A 86 -12.45 -14.29 8.19
C ARG A 86 -11.01 -14.53 7.79
N VAL A 87 -10.19 -14.98 8.73
CA VAL A 87 -8.75 -15.17 8.55
C VAL A 87 -8.34 -16.55 9.04
N TRP A 88 -7.50 -17.22 8.25
CA TRP A 88 -6.80 -18.44 8.60
C TRP A 88 -5.29 -18.23 8.48
N VAL A 89 -4.54 -18.55 9.53
CA VAL A 89 -3.07 -18.53 9.53
C VAL A 89 -2.57 -19.96 9.54
N ILE A 90 -1.77 -20.31 8.54
CA ILE A 90 -1.37 -21.69 8.25
C ILE A 90 0.14 -21.76 8.16
N ARG A 91 0.76 -22.69 8.88
CA ARG A 91 2.23 -22.84 8.88
C ARG A 91 2.73 -23.81 7.82
N GLU A 92 1.86 -24.71 7.38
CA GLU A 92 2.18 -25.68 6.35
C GLU A 92 2.24 -25.01 4.97
N GLU A 93 3.03 -25.60 4.07
CA GLU A 93 3.11 -25.10 2.70
C GLU A 93 1.80 -25.38 1.97
N LEU A 94 1.26 -24.36 1.28
CA LEU A 94 0.03 -24.50 0.53
C LEU A 94 0.32 -24.70 -0.95
N TYR A 95 -0.34 -25.71 -1.53
CA TYR A 95 -0.48 -25.82 -2.97
C TYR A 95 -1.78 -25.14 -3.40
N LEU A 96 -1.65 -23.96 -4.01
CA LEU A 96 -2.81 -23.22 -4.50
C LEU A 96 -3.26 -23.79 -5.86
N PRO A 97 -4.54 -24.13 -6.01
CA PRO A 97 -5.11 -24.50 -7.30
C PRO A 97 -5.00 -23.40 -8.38
N PRO A 98 -5.12 -23.73 -9.68
CA PRO A 98 -4.96 -22.78 -10.79
C PRO A 98 -5.93 -21.60 -10.80
N GLU A 99 -7.07 -21.70 -10.12
CA GLU A 99 -8.05 -20.59 -10.01
C GLU A 99 -7.56 -19.39 -9.17
N TRP A 100 -6.43 -19.52 -8.47
CA TRP A 100 -5.83 -18.44 -7.70
C TRP A 100 -4.94 -17.57 -8.61
N ALA A 101 -5.36 -16.33 -8.85
CA ALA A 101 -4.59 -15.38 -9.65
C ALA A 101 -3.59 -14.62 -8.77
N GLU A 102 -2.33 -14.51 -9.21
CA GLU A 102 -1.32 -13.69 -8.52
C GLU A 102 -1.70 -12.20 -8.61
N LEU A 103 -1.50 -11.47 -7.51
CA LEU A 103 -1.73 -10.03 -7.44
C LEU A 103 -0.52 -9.30 -6.86
N PRO A 104 -0.29 -8.03 -7.24
CA PRO A 104 0.78 -7.24 -6.67
C PRO A 104 0.46 -6.90 -5.21
N PHE A 105 1.26 -7.42 -4.28
CA PHE A 105 1.13 -7.13 -2.87
C PHE A 105 2.50 -6.79 -2.26
N ARG A 106 2.53 -5.78 -1.41
CA ARG A 106 3.73 -5.37 -0.67
C ARG A 106 3.42 -5.43 0.81
N SER A 107 4.30 -6.08 1.58
CA SER A 107 4.21 -6.00 3.03
C SER A 107 4.47 -4.55 3.49
N PRO A 108 4.08 -4.18 4.72
CA PRO A 108 4.40 -2.86 5.27
C PRO A 108 5.89 -2.53 5.29
N ALA A 109 6.77 -3.54 5.31
CA ALA A 109 8.22 -3.38 5.22
C ALA A 109 8.72 -3.14 3.78
N GLY A 110 7.81 -3.06 2.79
CA GLY A 110 8.13 -2.89 1.38
C GLY A 110 8.60 -4.18 0.68
N THR A 111 8.65 -5.30 1.40
CA THR A 111 9.04 -6.60 0.86
C THR A 111 7.95 -7.11 -0.07
N ARG A 112 8.34 -7.55 -1.27
CA ARG A 112 7.41 -8.20 -2.20
C ARG A 112 7.04 -9.56 -1.62
N THR A 113 5.76 -9.73 -1.33
CA THR A 113 5.17 -10.96 -0.82
C THR A 113 4.33 -11.58 -1.93
N ARG A 114 4.44 -12.91 -2.11
CA ARG A 114 3.55 -13.60 -3.05
C ARG A 114 2.13 -13.54 -2.50
N ALA A 115 1.21 -13.06 -3.31
CA ALA A 115 -0.18 -12.89 -2.95
C ALA A 115 -1.05 -13.35 -4.10
N TYR A 116 -2.16 -13.98 -3.76
CA TYR A 116 -3.10 -14.52 -4.70
C TYR A 116 -4.52 -14.16 -4.29
N SER A 117 -5.41 -14.08 -5.26
CA SER A 117 -6.83 -13.85 -5.02
C SER A 117 -7.69 -14.72 -5.93
N ARG A 118 -8.89 -15.04 -5.46
CA ARG A 118 -9.95 -15.63 -6.28
C ARG A 118 -11.32 -15.10 -5.84
N PRO A 119 -12.28 -14.96 -6.77
CA PRO A 119 -13.66 -14.72 -6.40
C PRO A 119 -14.24 -15.94 -5.66
N VAL A 120 -15.11 -15.67 -4.68
CA VAL A 120 -15.78 -16.70 -3.87
C VAL A 120 -17.19 -16.27 -3.53
N GLU A 121 -18.08 -17.23 -3.25
CA GLU A 121 -19.35 -16.94 -2.60
C GLU A 121 -19.16 -16.96 -1.08
N THR A 122 -19.57 -15.88 -0.43
CA THR A 122 -19.57 -15.75 1.04
C THR A 122 -21.00 -15.78 1.55
N GLY A 123 -21.18 -15.92 2.88
CA GLY A 123 -22.51 -15.79 3.49
C GLY A 123 -23.16 -14.41 3.31
N GLU A 124 -22.39 -13.40 2.89
CA GLU A 124 -22.83 -12.02 2.65
C GLU A 124 -22.87 -11.67 1.14
N GLY A 125 -22.74 -12.67 0.26
CA GLY A 125 -22.74 -12.50 -1.21
C GLY A 125 -21.36 -12.69 -1.85
N PRO A 126 -21.17 -12.22 -3.10
CA PRO A 126 -19.93 -12.45 -3.85
C PRO A 126 -18.76 -11.67 -3.25
N GLY A 127 -17.80 -12.39 -2.69
CA GLY A 127 -16.61 -11.85 -2.03
C GLY A 127 -15.31 -12.23 -2.72
N THR A 128 -14.20 -11.96 -2.04
CA THR A 128 -12.86 -12.32 -2.51
C THR A 128 -12.12 -13.07 -1.42
N ALA A 129 -11.52 -14.20 -1.79
CA ALA A 129 -10.54 -14.88 -0.95
C ALA A 129 -9.13 -14.45 -1.37
N TYR A 130 -8.29 -14.15 -0.39
CA TYR A 130 -6.88 -13.80 -0.56
C TYR A 130 -6.00 -14.85 0.09
N ALA A 131 -4.85 -15.17 -0.52
CA ALA A 131 -3.82 -16.01 0.05
C ALA A 131 -2.48 -15.28 -0.03
N LEU A 132 -1.88 -14.99 1.12
CA LEU A 132 -0.66 -14.20 1.27
C LEU A 132 0.44 -15.09 1.84
N ARG A 133 1.61 -15.13 1.20
CA ARG A 133 2.76 -15.91 1.68
C ARG A 133 3.78 -15.03 2.40
N ASP A 134 3.84 -15.13 3.71
CA ASP A 134 4.98 -14.64 4.50
C ASP A 134 6.13 -15.65 4.45
N SER A 135 7.29 -15.33 5.02
CA SER A 135 8.41 -16.23 5.28
C SER A 135 8.02 -17.51 6.03
N SER A 136 7.12 -17.42 7.00
CA SER A 136 6.89 -18.49 8.00
C SER A 136 5.47 -19.09 8.00
N TYR A 137 4.54 -18.43 7.32
CA TYR A 137 3.14 -18.86 7.26
C TYR A 137 2.48 -18.35 5.98
N TRP A 138 1.36 -18.99 5.65
CA TRP A 138 0.33 -18.51 4.76
C TRP A 138 -0.77 -17.84 5.56
N ILE A 139 -1.32 -16.75 5.03
CA ILE A 139 -2.52 -16.11 5.55
C ILE A 139 -3.58 -16.23 4.47
N LEU A 140 -4.68 -16.93 4.75
CA LEU A 140 -5.87 -16.90 3.92
C LEU A 140 -6.88 -15.95 4.54
N ALA A 141 -7.48 -15.07 3.75
CA ALA A 141 -8.52 -14.15 4.20
C ALA A 141 -9.73 -14.19 3.27
N GLU A 142 -10.91 -14.36 3.83
CA GLU A 142 -12.19 -14.22 3.13
C GLU A 142 -12.76 -12.84 3.42
N VAL A 143 -12.95 -12.04 2.38
CA VAL A 143 -13.43 -10.67 2.46
C VAL A 143 -14.78 -10.59 1.77
N PRO A 144 -15.87 -10.31 2.52
CA PRO A 144 -17.19 -10.14 1.93
C PRO A 144 -17.32 -8.74 1.28
N PRO A 145 -18.25 -8.55 0.33
CA PRO A 145 -18.43 -7.27 -0.36
C PRO A 145 -18.60 -6.04 0.56
N PRO A 146 -19.33 -6.11 1.70
CA PRO A 146 -19.49 -4.97 2.59
C PRO A 146 -18.18 -4.49 3.25
N ALA A 147 -17.12 -5.31 3.28
CA ALA A 147 -15.84 -4.92 3.86
C ALA A 147 -15.02 -3.97 2.97
N GLY A 148 -15.40 -3.79 1.71
CA GLY A 148 -14.78 -2.82 0.80
C GLY A 148 -13.31 -3.12 0.49
N ASP A 149 -12.50 -2.06 0.36
CA ASP A 149 -11.05 -2.20 0.11
C ASP A 149 -10.34 -2.84 1.31
N SER A 150 -9.91 -4.08 1.13
CA SER A 150 -9.27 -4.89 2.16
C SER A 150 -7.75 -4.86 2.13
N MET A 151 -7.13 -4.25 1.10
CA MET A 151 -5.66 -4.27 0.98
C MET A 151 -4.97 -3.65 2.20
N PRO A 152 -5.39 -2.47 2.71
CA PRO A 152 -4.76 -1.89 3.89
C PRO A 152 -4.90 -2.75 5.16
N PHE A 153 -6.02 -3.47 5.30
CA PHE A 153 -6.24 -4.42 6.39
C PHE A 153 -5.27 -5.59 6.28
N LEU A 154 -5.13 -6.19 5.09
CA LEU A 154 -4.24 -7.33 4.86
C LEU A 154 -2.76 -6.95 5.08
N GLU A 155 -2.36 -5.76 4.62
CA GLU A 155 -1.02 -5.22 4.86
C GLU A 155 -0.75 -5.10 6.38
N ALA A 156 -1.67 -4.49 7.13
CA ALA A 156 -1.53 -4.34 8.58
C ALA A 156 -1.52 -5.69 9.31
N LEU A 157 -2.36 -6.64 8.89
CA LEU A 157 -2.40 -7.98 9.45
C LEU A 157 -1.07 -8.71 9.24
N VAL A 158 -0.52 -8.72 8.02
CA VAL A 158 0.78 -9.34 7.71
C VAL A 158 1.87 -8.75 8.61
N GLY A 159 1.96 -7.42 8.67
CA GLY A 159 2.99 -6.75 9.47
C GLY A 159 2.86 -7.04 10.98
N ARG A 160 1.64 -7.02 11.51
CA ARG A 160 1.40 -7.25 12.93
C ARG A 160 1.57 -8.71 13.33
N LEU A 161 1.18 -9.63 12.46
CA LEU A 161 1.36 -11.07 12.68
C LEU A 161 2.84 -11.44 12.68
N ALA A 162 3.66 -10.85 11.80
CA ALA A 162 5.11 -11.06 11.79
C ALA A 162 5.75 -10.67 13.13
N TYR A 163 5.29 -9.57 13.73
CA TYR A 163 5.73 -9.15 15.06
C TYR A 163 5.36 -10.16 16.15
N PHE A 164 4.15 -10.74 16.12
CA PHE A 164 3.73 -11.76 17.08
C PHE A 164 4.46 -13.09 16.87
N ALA A 165 4.65 -13.49 15.61
CA ALA A 165 5.40 -14.69 15.26
C ALA A 165 6.87 -14.63 15.72
N ALA A 166 7.49 -13.45 15.66
CA ALA A 166 8.85 -13.24 16.17
C ALA A 166 8.96 -13.36 17.71
N GLN A 167 7.85 -13.25 18.44
CA GLN A 167 7.80 -13.35 19.90
C GLN A 167 7.32 -14.71 20.41
N ALA A 168 6.67 -15.50 19.55
CA ALA A 168 6.17 -16.82 19.90
C ALA A 168 7.36 -17.79 20.11
N LYS A 169 7.46 -18.38 21.31
CA LYS A 169 8.50 -19.37 21.63
C LYS A 169 8.21 -20.71 20.99
N SER A 170 6.93 -21.05 20.86
CA SER A 170 6.44 -22.23 20.18
C SER A 170 5.32 -21.86 19.20
N PRO A 171 5.05 -22.71 18.19
CA PRO A 171 3.96 -22.46 17.25
C PRO A 171 2.57 -22.31 17.90
N SER A 172 2.35 -22.97 19.04
CA SER A 172 1.12 -22.88 19.82
C SER A 172 0.96 -21.56 20.56
N ASP A 173 2.03 -20.79 20.73
CA ASP A 173 1.99 -19.48 21.40
C ASP A 173 1.58 -18.36 20.43
N LEU A 174 1.49 -18.65 19.13
CA LEU A 174 1.08 -17.66 18.14
C LEU A 174 -0.38 -17.29 18.35
N SER A 175 -0.63 -15.99 18.49
CA SER A 175 -1.96 -15.40 18.60
C SER A 175 -2.23 -14.47 17.43
N LEU A 176 -3.50 -14.26 17.12
CA LEU A 176 -3.94 -13.22 16.18
C LEU A 176 -3.98 -11.85 16.90
N PRO A 177 -3.59 -10.75 16.22
CA PRO A 177 -3.73 -9.41 16.75
C PRO A 177 -5.17 -9.07 17.15
N ALA A 178 -5.40 -8.70 18.42
CA ALA A 178 -6.75 -8.34 18.89
C ALA A 178 -7.31 -7.09 18.18
N VAL A 179 -6.42 -6.16 17.81
CA VAL A 179 -6.76 -4.91 17.13
C VAL A 179 -5.77 -4.69 16.00
N LEU A 180 -6.29 -4.32 14.84
CA LEU A 180 -5.52 -3.86 13.70
C LEU A 180 -5.91 -2.42 13.38
N GLU A 181 -4.90 -1.56 13.33
CA GLU A 181 -5.03 -0.18 12.86
C GLU A 181 -4.34 -0.08 11.51
N TYR A 182 -5.02 0.55 10.55
CA TYR A 182 -4.55 0.67 9.18
C TYR A 182 -5.04 1.95 8.55
N ARG A 183 -4.40 2.35 7.46
CA ARG A 183 -4.76 3.57 6.72
C ARG A 183 -5.86 3.24 5.72
N SER A 184 -7.07 3.75 5.92
CA SER A 184 -8.09 3.68 4.86
C SER A 184 -7.78 4.77 3.83
N ARG A 185 -7.85 4.40 2.54
CA ARG A 185 -7.77 5.37 1.44
C ARG A 185 -9.07 6.11 1.25
#